data_AF-A0A536I7Z8-F1
#
_entry.id   AF-A0A536I7Z8-F1
#
_cell.length_a   1.000
_cell.length_b   1.000
_cell.length_c   1.000
_cell.angle_alpha   90.00
_cell.angle_beta   90.00
_cell.angle_gamma   90.00
#
_symmetry.space_group_name_H-M   'P 1'
#
loop_
_entity.id
_entity.type
_entity.pdbx_description
1 polymer ?
#
loop_
_entity_poly.entity_id
_entity_poly.type
_entity_poly.pdbx_seq_one_letter_code
_entity_poly.pdbx_strand_id
1 'polypeptide(L)'
;MSGRIFVAMSGGVDSSLTAALLKERGEDVVGVWMRLVPKGTDANAPRCCGTDEAGEDARRAAAHVGIPFYALDYADVFGRQVV
;
A
#
# COMPACT_ATOMS: atom_id res chain seq x y z
N MET A 1 -7.75 -24.77 -2.95
CA MET A 1 -8.19 -23.56 -2.22
C MET A 1 -7.43 -22.39 -2.83
N SER A 2 -8.13 -21.35 -3.30
CA SER A 2 -7.46 -20.09 -3.65
C SER A 2 -6.90 -19.50 -2.35
N GLY A 3 -5.62 -19.12 -2.34
CA GLY A 3 -4.99 -18.50 -1.18
C GLY A 3 -5.42 -17.04 -1.03
N ARG A 4 -5.18 -16.46 0.15
CA ARG A 4 -5.38 -15.01 0.35
C ARG A 4 -4.34 -14.21 -0.43
N ILE A 5 -4.79 -13.19 -1.16
CA ILE A 5 -3.94 -12.31 -1.97
C ILE A 5 -3.69 -11.01 -1.22
N PHE A 6 -2.42 -10.68 -1.04
CA PHE A 6 -2.01 -9.38 -0.50
C PHE A 6 -1.56 -8.47 -1.64
N VAL A 7 -2.20 -7.32 -1.78
CA VAL A 7 -1.86 -6.32 -2.80
C VAL A 7 -1.05 -5.22 -2.14
N ALA A 8 0.19 -5.02 -2.59
CA ALA A 8 0.98 -3.86 -2.22
C ALA A 8 0.36 -2.60 -2.86
N MET A 9 -0.29 -1.77 -2.05
CA MET A 9 -0.97 -0.55 -2.46
C MET A 9 -0.10 0.65 -2.14
N SER A 10 0.49 1.28 -3.15
CA SER A 10 1.34 2.45 -2.99
C SER A 10 0.58 3.76 -2.79
N GLY A 11 -0.75 3.73 -2.96
CA GLY A 11 -1.61 4.92 -3.07
C GLY A 11 -1.82 5.38 -4.51
N GLY A 12 -1.15 4.75 -5.49
CA GLY A 12 -1.32 5.01 -6.91
C GLY A 12 -2.52 4.29 -7.54
N VAL A 13 -2.83 4.67 -8.78
CA VAL A 13 -3.96 4.13 -9.55
C VAL A 13 -3.78 2.65 -9.91
N ASP A 14 -2.57 2.22 -10.29
CA ASP A 14 -2.31 0.86 -10.77
C ASP A 14 -2.58 -0.19 -9.69
N SER A 15 -2.07 0.05 -8.48
CA SER A 15 -2.30 -0.86 -7.35
C SER A 15 -3.76 -0.83 -6.87
N SER A 16 -4.42 0.31 -6.98
CA SER A 16 -5.84 0.47 -6.61
C SER A 16 -6.75 -0.27 -7.59
N LEU A 17 -6.50 -0.14 -8.89
CA LEU A 17 -7.20 -0.87 -9.93
C LEU A 17 -6.96 -2.38 -9.81
N THR A 18 -5.72 -2.79 -9.52
CA THR A 18 -5.38 -4.20 -9.28
C THR A 18 -6.22 -4.78 -8.14
N ALA A 19 -6.30 -4.09 -7.00
CA ALA A 19 -7.10 -4.50 -5.86
C ALA A 19 -8.61 -4.59 -6.21
N ALA A 20 -9.12 -3.62 -6.97
CA ALA A 20 -10.51 -3.59 -7.41
C ALA A 20 -10.85 -4.77 -8.34
N LEU A 21 -10.00 -5.07 -9.33
CA LEU A 21 -10.21 -6.16 -10.27
C LEU A 21 -10.17 -7.53 -9.58
N LEU A 22 -9.29 -7.72 -8.60
CA LEU A 22 -9.24 -8.96 -7.81
C LEU A 22 -10.49 -9.11 -6.93
N LYS A 23 -10.96 -8.02 -6.32
CA LYS A 23 -12.20 -8.00 -5.55
C LYS A 23 -13.43 -8.32 -6.41
N GLU A 24 -13.50 -7.74 -7.61
CA GLU A 24 -14.58 -8.00 -8.59
C GLU A 24 -14.62 -9.47 -9.03
N ARG A 25 -13.45 -10.12 -9.12
CA ARG A 25 -13.33 -11.57 -9.40
C ARG A 25 -13.73 -12.47 -8.23
N GLY A 26 -14.04 -11.90 -7.06
CA GLY A 26 -14.44 -12.64 -5.87
C GLY A 26 -13.29 -13.26 -5.08
N GLU A 27 -12.05 -12.81 -5.30
CA GLU A 27 -10.88 -13.30 -4.56
C GLU A 27 -10.84 -12.74 -3.12
N ASP A 28 -10.15 -13.45 -2.23
CA ASP A 28 -9.86 -12.98 -0.87
C ASP A 28 -8.65 -12.04 -0.88
N VAL A 29 -8.93 -10.73 -0.97
CA VAL A 29 -7.93 -9.68 -1.17
C VAL A 29 -7.76 -8.83 0.09
N VAL A 30 -6.50 -8.55 0.43
CA VAL A 30 -6.09 -7.62 1.48
C VAL A 30 -5.13 -6.58 0.91
N GLY A 31 -5.41 -5.30 1.13
CA GLY A 31 -4.50 -4.21 0.79
C GLY A 31 -3.42 -4.03 1.83
N VAL A 32 -2.18 -3.78 1.39
CA VAL A 32 -1.04 -3.51 2.26
C VAL A 32 -0.27 -2.31 1.76
N TRP A 33 -0.05 -1.32 2.61
CA TRP A 33 0.88 -0.24 2.33
C TRP A 33 2.14 -0.38 3.19
N MET A 34 3.28 0.03 2.66
CA MET A 34 4.58 -0.03 3.34
C MET A 34 5.18 1.37 3.44
N ARG A 35 5.48 1.80 4.67
CA ARG A 35 6.35 2.94 4.90
C ARG A 35 7.80 2.51 4.65
N LEU A 36 8.47 3.16 3.71
CA LEU A 36 9.86 2.87 3.35
C LEU A 36 10.83 3.98 3.77
N VAL A 37 10.30 5.14 4.18
CA VAL A 37 11.07 6.28 4.67
C VAL A 37 10.64 6.62 6.10
N PRO A 38 11.55 7.07 6.99
CA PRO A 38 11.20 7.39 8.37
C PRO A 38 10.08 8.44 8.47
N LYS A 39 9.32 8.41 9.57
CA LYS A 39 8.33 9.48 9.83
C LYS A 39 9.00 10.85 9.88
N GLY A 40 8.40 11.83 9.21
CA GLY A 40 8.88 13.21 9.22
C GLY A 40 10.06 13.50 8.29
N THR A 41 10.52 12.54 7.48
CA THR A 41 11.47 12.84 6.40
C THR A 41 10.75 13.45 5.20
N ASP A 42 11.20 14.65 4.83
CA ASP A 42 10.92 15.46 3.64
C ASP A 42 9.50 15.36 3.02
N ALA A 43 8.70 16.41 3.25
CA ALA A 43 7.42 16.63 2.57
C ALA A 43 7.56 16.78 1.03
N ASN A 44 8.78 16.93 0.53
CA ASN A 44 9.11 17.01 -0.90
C ASN A 44 9.52 15.67 -1.53
N ALA A 45 9.54 14.57 -0.77
CA ALA A 45 9.82 13.26 -1.34
C ALA A 45 8.70 12.86 -2.33
N PRO A 46 9.03 12.20 -3.47
CA PRO A 46 8.03 11.69 -4.38
C PRO A 46 7.02 10.80 -3.62
N ARG A 47 5.72 11.04 -3.83
CA ARG A 47 4.63 10.31 -3.15
C ARG A 47 4.75 8.78 -3.28
N CYS A 48 5.40 8.29 -4.34
CA CYS A 48 5.64 6.85 -4.53
C CYS A 48 6.62 6.22 -3.52
N CYS A 49 7.39 7.01 -2.77
CA CYS A 49 8.42 6.53 -1.84
C CYS A 49 7.87 6.14 -0.45
N GLY A 50 6.56 5.97 -0.30
CA GLY A 50 5.96 5.58 0.98
C GLY A 50 5.83 6.75 1.97
N THR A 51 5.45 7.92 1.47
CA THR A 51 5.09 9.07 2.32
C THR A 51 3.75 8.82 3.03
N ASP A 52 3.53 9.49 4.17
CA ASP A 52 2.30 9.33 4.95
C ASP A 52 1.03 9.68 4.14
N GLU A 53 1.13 10.66 3.23
CA GLU A 53 0.04 11.00 2.30
C GLU A 53 -0.32 9.85 1.36
N ALA A 54 0.68 9.16 0.82
CA ALA A 54 0.47 8.01 -0.06
C ALA A 54 -0.13 6.82 0.70
N GLY A 55 0.22 6.67 1.98
CA GLY A 55 -0.42 5.71 2.88
C GLY A 55 -1.91 6.01 3.08
N GLU A 56 -2.26 7.28 3.28
CA GLU A 56 -3.67 7.70 3.38
C GLU A 56 -4.42 7.54 2.05
N ASP A 57 -3.78 7.80 0.90
CA ASP A 57 -4.34 7.52 -0.42
C ASP A 57 -4.64 6.03 -0.60
N ALA A 58 -3.70 5.16 -0.21
CA ALA A 58 -3.87 3.71 -0.24
C ALA A 58 -5.00 3.24 0.68
N ARG A 59 -5.08 3.79 1.91
CA ARG A 59 -6.15 3.50 2.87
C ARG A 59 -7.52 3.89 2.33
N ARG A 60 -7.63 5.07 1.71
CA ARG A 60 -8.88 5.54 1.09
C ARG A 60 -9.29 4.67 -0.09
N ALA A 61 -8.35 4.30 -0.95
CA ALA A 61 -8.61 3.41 -2.07
C ALA A 61 -9.10 2.03 -1.60
N ALA A 62 -8.43 1.42 -0.61
CA ALA A 62 -8.83 0.13 -0.04
C ALA A 62 -10.22 0.18 0.61
N ALA A 63 -10.54 1.27 1.32
CA ALA A 63 -11.88 1.49 1.89
C ALA A 63 -12.95 1.62 0.80
N HIS A 64 -12.66 2.32 -0.31
CA HIS A 64 -13.58 2.43 -1.44
C HIS A 64 -13.83 1.08 -2.14
N VAL A 65 -12.77 0.28 -2.30
CA VAL A 65 -12.86 -1.08 -2.86
C VAL A 65 -13.55 -2.07 -1.89
N GLY A 66 -13.60 -1.77 -0.59
CA GLY A 66 -14.22 -2.63 0.41
C GLY A 66 -13.37 -3.85 0.77
N ILE A 67 -12.06 -3.65 0.90
CA ILE A 67 -11.10 -4.70 1.31
C ILE A 67 -10.39 -4.32 2.63
N PRO A 68 -9.98 -5.30 3.46
CA PRO A 68 -9.14 -5.05 4.62
C PRO A 68 -7.81 -4.38 4.21
N PHE A 69 -7.29 -3.51 5.07
CA PHE A 69 -6.08 -2.74 4.80
C PHE A 69 -5.14 -2.74 6.00
N TYR A 70 -3.84 -2.96 5.74
CA TYR A 70 -2.78 -2.87 6.75
C TYR A 70 -1.69 -1.91 6.29
N ALA A 71 -1.14 -1.16 7.25
CA ALA A 71 0.05 -0.35 7.07
C ALA A 71 1.22 -0.98 7.83
N LEU A 72 2.32 -1.20 7.14
CA LEU A 72 3.53 -1.82 7.69
C LEU A 72 4.67 -0.81 7.67
N ASP A 73 5.43 -0.74 8.75
CA ASP A 73 6.63 0.10 8.82
C ASP A 73 7.88 -0.72 8.51
N TYR A 74 8.51 -0.42 7.38
CA TYR A 74 9.73 -1.08 6.89
C TYR A 74 10.89 -0.10 6.68
N ALA A 75 10.78 1.14 7.19
CA ALA A 75 11.80 2.17 6.95
C ALA A 75 13.21 1.72 7.36
N ASP A 76 13.35 1.10 8.55
CA ASP A 76 14.64 0.62 9.07
C ASP A 76 15.21 -0.56 8.27
N VAL A 77 14.35 -1.42 7.72
CA VAL A 77 14.79 -2.56 6.91
C VAL A 77 15.21 -2.07 5.54
N PHE A 78 14.41 -1.21 4.93
CA PHE A 78 14.68 -0.61 3.62
C PHE A 78 15.98 0.18 3.61
N GLY A 79 16.18 1.05 4.61
CA GLY A 79 17.40 1.85 4.74
C GLY A 79 18.67 1.05 5.01
N ARG A 80 18.58 -0.23 5.45
CA ARG A 80 19.75 -1.11 5.65
C ARG A 80 20.04 -2.02 4.45
N GLN A 81 19.03 -2.36 3.67
CA GLN A 81 19.12 -3.43 2.67
C GLN A 81 19.01 -2.93 1.23
N VAL A 82 18.53 -1.72 1.00
CA VAL A 82 18.26 -1.19 -0.35
C VAL A 82 19.01 0.12 -0.62
N VAL A 83 19.07 1.02 0.36
CA VAL A 83 19.87 2.27 0.31
C VAL A 83 21.30 1.97 0.73
#